data_AF-A0A2V9C2M0-F1
#
_entry.id   AF-A0A2V9C2M0-F1
#
_cell.length_a   1.000
_cell.length_b   1.000
_cell.length_c   1.000
_cell.angle_alpha   90.00
_cell.angle_beta   90.00
_cell.angle_gamma   90.00
#
_symmetry.space_group_name_H-M   'P 1'
#
loop_
_entity.id
_entity.type
_entity.pdbx_description
1 polymer ?
#
loop_
_entity_poly.entity_id
_entity_poly.type
_entity_poly.pdbx_seq_one_letter_code
_entity_poly.pdbx_strand_id
1 'polypeptide(L)'
;MEKPAKIAPAKGKLGILLPGMGAVSTTFMAGVELIRRNKACPVGSLTQMGTIRLGKRTDGRSPLIKKFIPLADTKDLVFGGWDIFKDNAYQAAAKAGVLNHEHLA
;
A
#
# COMPACT_ATOMS: atom_id res chain seq x y z
N MET A 1 18.69 3.78 29.69
CA MET A 1 17.85 3.88 28.47
C MET A 1 18.48 3.00 27.41
N GLU A 2 17.72 2.07 26.84
CA GLU A 2 18.22 1.27 25.71
C GLU A 2 18.49 2.19 24.50
N LYS A 3 19.57 1.91 23.76
CA LYS A 3 19.85 2.64 22.52
C LYS A 3 18.71 2.39 21.53
N PRO A 4 18.17 3.43 20.87
CA PRO A 4 17.16 3.24 19.82
C PRO A 4 17.69 2.31 18.73
N ALA A 5 16.87 1.33 18.33
CA ALA A 5 17.22 0.44 17.23
C ALA A 5 17.44 1.26 15.94
N LYS A 6 18.54 0.98 15.23
CA LYS A 6 18.81 1.60 13.93
C LYS A 6 17.91 0.95 12.88
N ILE A 7 16.95 1.70 12.34
CA ILE A 7 16.05 1.23 11.29
C ILE A 7 16.78 1.29 9.94
N ALA A 8 16.96 0.14 9.29
CA ALA A 8 17.56 0.07 7.97
C ALA A 8 16.58 0.58 6.90
N PRO A 9 17.06 1.26 5.83
CA PRO A 9 16.19 1.69 4.75
C PRO A 9 15.73 0.50 3.89
N ALA A 10 14.49 0.58 3.38
CA ALA A 10 14.03 -0.33 2.34
C ALA A 10 14.89 -0.18 1.06
N LYS A 11 15.31 -1.30 0.48
CA LYS A 11 16.09 -1.34 -0.77
C LYS A 11 15.53 -2.42 -1.69
N GLY A 12 15.51 -2.13 -2.99
CA GLY A 12 15.04 -3.07 -4.00
C GLY A 12 13.52 -3.24 -4.02
N LYS A 13 13.07 -4.29 -4.70
CA LYS A 13 11.65 -4.62 -4.85
C LYS A 13 11.14 -5.38 -3.62
N LEU A 14 9.93 -5.04 -3.17
CA LEU A 14 9.25 -5.73 -2.07
C LEU A 14 8.19 -6.68 -2.62
N GLY A 15 8.44 -7.99 -2.53
CA GLY A 15 7.47 -9.01 -2.92
C GLY A 15 6.32 -9.09 -1.91
N ILE A 16 5.09 -8.98 -2.42
CA ILE A 16 3.84 -9.15 -1.68
C ILE A 16 3.12 -10.36 -2.27
N LEU A 17 2.99 -11.43 -1.47
CA LEU A 17 2.29 -12.65 -1.84
C LEU A 17 0.93 -12.71 -1.12
N LEU A 18 -0.15 -12.75 -1.90
CA LEU A 18 -1.54 -12.70 -1.40
C LEU A 18 -2.27 -14.06 -1.53
N PRO A 19 -2.58 -14.76 -0.42
CA PRO A 19 -3.40 -15.97 -0.43
C PRO A 19 -4.85 -15.61 -0.70
N GLY A 20 -5.39 -16.08 -1.81
CA GLY A 20 -6.71 -15.69 -2.28
C GLY A 20 -6.64 -14.41 -3.11
N MET A 21 -7.12 -14.50 -4.34
CA MET A 21 -7.27 -13.44 -5.32
C MET A 21 -8.70 -12.91 -5.35
N GLY A 22 -9.31 -12.75 -4.17
CA GLY A 22 -10.65 -12.19 -4.02
C GLY A 22 -10.67 -10.66 -3.93
N ALA A 23 -11.79 -10.12 -3.43
CA ALA A 23 -12.07 -8.68 -3.41
C ALA A 23 -10.97 -7.81 -2.78
N VAL A 24 -10.42 -8.21 -1.63
CA VAL A 24 -9.40 -7.42 -0.92
C VAL A 24 -8.08 -7.40 -1.68
N SER A 25 -7.59 -8.58 -2.09
CA SER A 25 -6.32 -8.74 -2.79
C SER A 25 -6.31 -7.97 -4.11
N THR A 26 -7.36 -8.14 -4.93
CA THR A 26 -7.44 -7.48 -6.24
C THR A 26 -7.65 -5.98 -6.12
N THR A 27 -8.44 -5.51 -5.15
CA THR A 27 -8.61 -4.07 -4.88
C THR A 27 -7.30 -3.44 -4.40
N PHE A 28 -6.53 -4.14 -3.55
CA PHE A 28 -5.23 -3.64 -3.11
C PHE A 28 -4.25 -3.51 -4.28
N MET A 29 -4.14 -4.53 -5.13
CA MET A 29 -3.28 -4.49 -6.32
C MET A 29 -3.69 -3.36 -7.28
N ALA A 30 -4.98 -3.28 -7.63
CA ALA A 30 -5.50 -2.26 -8.53
C ALA A 30 -5.35 -0.84 -7.95
N GLY A 31 -5.64 -0.65 -6.66
CA GLY A 31 -5.46 0.62 -5.98
C GLY A 31 -4.01 1.10 -5.99
N VAL A 32 -3.05 0.22 -5.71
CA VAL A 32 -1.62 0.53 -5.81
C VAL A 32 -1.23 0.90 -7.24
N GLU A 33 -1.75 0.18 -8.24
CA GLU A 33 -1.46 0.46 -9.64
C GLU A 33 -2.03 1.82 -10.10
N LEU A 34 -3.23 2.19 -9.64
CA LEU A 34 -3.81 3.52 -9.89
C LEU A 34 -2.96 4.64 -9.27
N ILE A 35 -2.48 4.44 -8.03
CA ILE A 35 -1.59 5.38 -7.36
C ILE A 35 -0.30 5.57 -8.15
N ARG A 36 0.31 4.48 -8.65
CA ARG A 36 1.54 4.54 -9.47
C ARG A 36 1.35 5.31 -10.76
N ARG A 37 0.17 5.18 -11.38
CA ARG A 37 -0.20 5.89 -12.60
C ARG A 37 -0.67 7.32 -12.35
N ASN A 38 -0.61 7.80 -11.11
CA ASN A 38 -1.15 9.10 -10.68
C ASN A 38 -2.64 9.27 -11.03
N LYS A 39 -3.39 8.17 -11.12
CA LYS A 39 -4.84 8.17 -11.38
C LYS A 39 -5.67 8.20 -10.09
N ALA A 40 -5.06 7.94 -8.92
CA ALA A 40 -5.73 7.98 -7.64
C ALA A 40 -4.80 8.43 -6.51
N CYS A 41 -5.38 8.97 -5.43
CA CYS A 41 -4.69 9.25 -4.18
C CYS A 41 -4.82 8.05 -3.22
N PRO A 42 -3.81 7.78 -2.37
CA PRO A 42 -3.84 6.68 -1.39
C PRO A 42 -4.74 6.97 -0.17
N VAL A 43 -5.99 7.40 -0.41
CA VAL A 43 -6.95 7.77 0.63
C VAL A 43 -7.23 6.60 1.55
N GLY A 44 -7.21 6.85 2.86
CA GLY A 44 -7.35 5.83 3.90
C GLY A 44 -6.05 5.10 4.27
N SER A 45 -4.95 5.28 3.51
CA SER A 45 -3.66 4.70 3.87
C SER A 45 -2.95 5.50 4.96
N LEU A 46 -2.89 4.94 6.17
CA LEU A 46 -2.19 5.55 7.31
C LEU A 46 -0.72 5.83 6.98
N THR A 47 -0.01 4.88 6.36
CA THR A 47 1.42 5.04 6.07
C THR A 47 1.67 6.11 5.01
N GLN A 48 0.76 6.27 4.04
CA GLN A 48 0.95 7.17 2.91
C GLN A 48 0.42 8.59 3.14
N MET A 49 -0.60 8.76 3.98
CA MET A 49 -1.27 10.05 4.22
C MET A 49 -1.30 10.48 5.70
N GLY A 50 -1.05 9.55 6.63
CA GLY A 50 -1.05 9.84 8.06
C GLY A 50 0.20 10.59 8.54
N THR A 51 0.07 11.21 9.71
CA THR A 51 1.16 11.88 10.42
C THR A 51 1.48 11.17 11.74
N ILE A 52 2.71 11.34 12.22
CA ILE A 52 3.15 10.85 13.53
C ILE A 52 3.53 12.04 14.40
N ARG A 53 2.96 12.12 15.60
CA ARG A 53 3.29 13.19 16.57
C ARG A 53 4.61 12.87 17.27
N LEU A 54 5.54 13.82 17.27
CA LEU A 54 6.83 13.71 17.92
C LEU A 54 6.92 14.69 19.10
N GLY A 55 7.23 14.17 20.29
CA GLY A 55 7.38 14.97 21.50
C GLY A 55 6.06 15.37 22.14
N LYS A 56 6.05 16.54 22.81
CA LYS A 56 4.88 17.03 23.55
C LYS A 56 3.81 17.55 22.58
N ARG A 57 2.56 17.58 23.03
CA ARG A 57 1.43 18.09 22.23
C ARG A 57 1.62 19.56 21.82
N THR A 58 2.35 20.34 22.61
CA THR A 58 2.64 21.76 22.38
C THR A 58 3.73 22.00 21.34
N ASP A 59 4.49 20.96 20.95
CA ASP A 59 5.66 21.14 20.06
C ASP A 59 5.26 21.31 18.58
N GLY A 60 4.00 21.01 18.21
CA GLY A 60 3.52 21.15 16.82
C GLY A 60 4.20 20.23 15.79
N ARG A 61 4.98 19.23 16.24
CA ARG A 61 5.75 18.34 15.35
C ARG A 61 4.94 17.11 14.94
N SER A 62 4.32 17.16 13.76
CA SER A 62 3.53 16.06 13.19
C SER A 62 3.88 15.80 11.71
N PRO A 63 5.10 15.32 11.38
CA PRO A 63 5.46 14.98 10.02
C PRO A 63 4.63 13.83 9.47
N LEU A 64 4.54 13.73 8.13
CA LEU A 64 3.98 12.56 7.44
C LEU A 64 4.80 11.30 7.77
N ILE A 65 4.13 10.19 8.05
CA ILE A 65 4.77 8.91 8.41
C ILE A 65 5.78 8.49 7.34
N LYS A 66 5.39 8.51 6.05
CA LYS A 66 6.28 8.20 4.92
C LYS A 66 7.49 9.13 4.76
N LYS A 67 7.47 10.32 5.35
CA LYS A 67 8.61 11.26 5.35
C LYS A 67 9.50 11.10 6.59
N PHE A 68 9.05 10.35 7.58
CA PHE A 68 9.74 10.16 8.86
C PHE A 68 10.49 8.83 8.93
N ILE A 69 9.92 7.75 8.39
CA ILE A 69 10.50 6.39 8.44
C ILE A 69 10.79 5.91 7.01
N PRO A 70 11.92 5.21 6.76
CA PRO A 70 12.29 4.75 5.43
C PRO A 70 11.49 3.51 5.00
N LEU A 71 10.21 3.71 4.70
CA LEU A 71 9.29 2.69 4.17
C LEU A 71 9.58 2.39 2.70
N ALA A 72 9.21 1.19 2.24
CA ALA A 72 9.21 0.86 0.82
C ALA A 72 8.24 1.79 0.06
N ASP A 73 8.67 2.25 -1.11
CA ASP A 73 7.84 3.05 -2.00
C ASP A 73 6.75 2.16 -2.62
N THR A 74 5.56 2.71 -2.85
CA THR A 74 4.46 1.97 -3.50
C THR A 74 4.85 1.51 -4.89
N LYS A 75 5.77 2.17 -5.59
CA LYS A 75 6.31 1.74 -6.89
C LYS A 75 7.18 0.48 -6.81
N ASP A 76 7.75 0.19 -5.65
CA ASP A 76 8.69 -0.93 -5.45
C ASP A 76 7.98 -2.22 -5.05
N LEU A 77 6.67 -2.16 -4.75
CA LEU A 77 5.87 -3.35 -4.45
C LEU A 77 5.76 -4.27 -5.68
N VAL A 78 5.84 -5.58 -5.49
CA VAL A 78 5.63 -6.56 -6.56
C VAL A 78 4.62 -7.57 -6.08
N PHE A 79 3.56 -7.76 -6.85
CA PHE A 79 2.46 -8.61 -6.45
C PHE A 79 2.56 -10.00 -7.07
N GLY A 80 2.36 -11.00 -6.23
CA GLY A 80 2.10 -12.38 -6.61
C GLY A 80 0.96 -12.93 -5.76
N GLY A 81 0.38 -14.04 -6.18
CA GLY A 81 -0.82 -14.57 -5.55
C GLY A 81 -1.19 -15.95 -6.05
N TRP A 82 -2.13 -16.58 -5.35
CA TRP A 82 -2.67 -17.89 -5.66
C TRP A 82 -4.10 -17.95 -5.15
N ASP A 83 -4.95 -18.65 -5.87
CA ASP A 83 -6.35 -18.88 -5.53
C ASP A 83 -6.77 -20.27 -6.02
N ILE A 84 -7.82 -20.83 -5.44
CA ILE A 84 -8.45 -22.07 -5.89
C ILE A 84 -9.28 -21.85 -7.15
N PHE A 85 -9.71 -20.60 -7.42
CA PHE A 85 -10.44 -20.24 -8.61
C PHE A 85 -9.48 -19.97 -9.79
N LYS A 86 -9.94 -20.28 -11.00
CA LYS A 86 -9.15 -20.14 -12.24
C LYS A 86 -9.11 -18.71 -12.78
N ASP A 87 -9.79 -17.77 -12.12
CA ASP A 87 -9.86 -16.38 -12.56
C ASP A 87 -8.49 -15.72 -12.48
N ASN A 88 -8.15 -14.92 -13.48
CA ASN A 88 -7.04 -13.99 -13.35
C ASN A 88 -7.41 -12.81 -12.44
N ALA A 89 -6.42 -12.02 -12.03
CA ALA A 89 -6.64 -10.91 -11.08
C ALA A 89 -7.65 -9.87 -11.59
N TYR A 90 -7.66 -9.59 -12.90
CA TYR A 90 -8.63 -8.66 -13.51
C TYR A 90 -10.06 -9.21 -13.44
N GLN A 91 -10.26 -10.47 -13.81
CA GLN A 91 -11.57 -11.14 -13.74
C GLN A 91 -12.10 -11.16 -12.31
N ALA A 92 -11.24 -11.50 -11.35
CA ALA A 92 -11.63 -11.51 -9.95
C ALA A 92 -11.92 -10.10 -9.40
N ALA A 93 -11.17 -9.07 -9.83
CA ALA A 93 -11.47 -7.67 -9.49
C ALA A 93 -12.84 -7.23 -10.03
N ALA A 94 -13.12 -7.53 -11.31
CA ALA A 94 -14.37 -7.19 -11.95
C ALA A 94 -15.56 -7.91 -11.30
N LYS A 95 -15.42 -9.21 -10.97
CA LYS A 95 -16.44 -9.98 -10.26
C LYS A 95 -16.70 -9.48 -8.83
N ALA A 96 -15.65 -9.03 -8.13
CA ALA A 96 -15.76 -8.51 -6.78
C ALA A 96 -16.60 -7.21 -6.71
N GLY A 97 -16.63 -6.42 -7.78
CA GLY A 97 -17.49 -5.23 -7.87
C GLY A 97 -17.14 -4.11 -6.91
N VAL A 98 -15.93 -4.10 -6.33
CA VAL A 98 -15.48 -3.06 -5.39
C VAL A 98 -15.04 -1.78 -6.12
N LEU A 99 -14.41 -1.94 -7.28
CA LEU A 99 -13.94 -0.85 -8.13
C LEU A 99 -14.78 -0.76 -9.39
N ASN A 100 -15.10 0.47 -9.83
CA ASN A 100 -15.71 0.73 -11.13
C ASN A 100 -14.85 0.22 -12.30
N HIS A 101 -15.47 -0.05 -13.45
CA HIS A 101 -14.77 -0.51 -14.65
C HIS A 101 -13.65 0.44 -15.10
N GLU A 102 -13.87 1.76 -15.00
CA GLU A 102 -12.88 2.80 -15.33
C GLU A 102 -11.60 2.72 -14.49
N HIS A 103 -11.69 2.18 -13.27
CA HIS A 103 -10.53 1.96 -12.40
C HIS A 103 -9.71 0.74 -12.81
N LEU A 104 -10.30 -0.18 -13.57
CA LEU A 104 -9.67 -1.43 -14.03
C LEU A 104 -9.19 -1.37 -15.50
N ALA A 105 -9.46 -0.26 -16.20
CA ALA A 105 -9.13 -0.02 -17.61
C ALA A 105 -7.73 0.57 -17.85
#